data_AF-A0A0F8EUU9-F1
#
_entry.id   AF-A0A0F8EUU9-F1
#
_cell.length_a   1.000
_cell.length_b   1.000
_cell.length_c   1.000
_cell.angle_alpha   90.00
_cell.angle_beta   90.00
_cell.angle_gamma   90.00
#
_symmetry.space_group_name_H-M   'P 1'
#
loop_
_entity.id
_entity.type
_entity.pdbx_description
1 polymer ?
#
loop_
_entity_poly.entity_id
_entity_poly.type
_entity_poly.pdbx_seq_one_letter_code
_entity_poly.pdbx_strand_id
1 'polypeptide(L)'
;MPIEPHLIKVAENATAFQVQGILKVVLGTGGRIEMVTGKTIIASLDSNYAELVKKTPGVALAGGISFRGRKIPKIIKKVSDEKQAES
;
A
#
# COMPACT_ATOMS: atom_id res chain seq x y z
N MET A 1 -7.46 -4.70 -19.25
CA MET A 1 -6.36 -5.27 -18.44
C MET A 1 -6.58 -4.91 -16.99
N PRO A 2 -6.23 -5.78 -16.03
CA PRO A 2 -6.51 -5.55 -14.62
C PRO A 2 -5.55 -4.49 -14.06
N ILE A 3 -6.12 -3.38 -13.58
CA ILE A 3 -5.39 -2.41 -12.77
C ILE A 3 -5.28 -3.00 -11.37
N GLU A 4 -4.05 -3.18 -10.89
CA GLU A 4 -3.77 -3.80 -9.59
C GLU A 4 -3.02 -2.82 -8.69
N PRO A 5 -3.32 -2.81 -7.38
CA PRO A 5 -2.56 -2.00 -6.44
C PRO A 5 -1.15 -2.59 -6.26
N HIS A 6 -0.17 -1.70 -6.32
CA HIS A 6 1.24 -1.99 -6.17
C HIS A 6 1.82 -1.16 -5.03
N LEU A 7 2.72 -1.79 -4.27
CA LEU A 7 3.57 -1.10 -3.32
C LEU A 7 4.92 -0.85 -3.97
N ILE A 8 5.33 0.42 -4.01
CA ILE A 8 6.61 0.88 -4.55
C ILE A 8 7.40 1.45 -3.38
N LYS A 9 8.45 0.75 -2.98
CA LYS A 9 9.41 1.21 -1.98
C LYS A 9 10.52 1.98 -2.68
N VAL A 10 10.69 3.23 -2.27
CA VAL A 10 11.75 4.13 -2.71
C VAL A 10 13.04 3.79 -1.94
N ALA A 11 14.18 3.86 -2.63
CA ALA A 11 15.50 3.65 -2.05
C ALA A 11 15.80 4.69 -0.95
N GLU A 12 16.59 4.29 0.05
CA GLU A 12 16.82 5.15 1.21
C GLU A 12 17.61 6.42 0.88
N ASN A 13 18.48 6.34 -0.10
CA ASN A 13 19.29 7.45 -0.61
C ASN A 13 18.67 8.14 -1.82
N ALA A 14 17.40 7.86 -2.14
CA ALA A 14 16.77 8.44 -3.32
C ALA A 14 16.65 9.96 -3.19
N THR A 15 16.99 10.68 -4.24
CA THR A 15 16.83 12.13 -4.30
C THR A 15 15.38 12.51 -4.57
N ALA A 16 14.99 13.73 -4.22
CA ALA A 16 13.65 14.25 -4.54
C ALA A 16 13.33 14.16 -6.04
N PHE A 17 14.32 14.37 -6.90
CA PHE A 17 14.18 14.22 -8.35
C PHE A 17 13.88 12.77 -8.78
N GLN A 18 14.50 11.79 -8.14
CA GLN A 18 14.21 10.37 -8.41
C GLN A 18 12.78 10.02 -7.96
N VAL A 19 12.35 10.51 -6.80
CA VAL A 19 10.96 10.32 -6.34
C VAL A 19 9.97 10.93 -7.33
N GLN A 20 10.21 12.16 -7.79
CA GLN A 20 9.38 12.77 -8.84
C GLN A 20 9.40 11.98 -10.15
N GLY A 21 10.55 11.41 -10.53
CA GLY A 21 10.68 10.52 -11.68
C GLY A 21 9.79 9.29 -11.56
N ILE A 22 9.79 8.64 -10.40
CA ILE A 22 8.92 7.48 -10.11
C ILE A 22 7.44 7.86 -10.24
N LEU A 23 7.03 9.00 -9.66
CA LEU A 23 5.65 9.47 -9.74
C LEU A 23 5.24 9.77 -11.19
N LYS A 24 6.12 10.42 -11.97
CA LYS A 24 5.88 10.70 -13.39
C LYS A 24 5.75 9.43 -14.20
N VAL A 25 6.56 8.42 -13.92
CA VAL A 25 6.49 7.12 -14.58
C VAL A 25 5.12 6.48 -14.33
N VAL A 26 4.69 6.42 -13.06
CA VAL A 26 3.39 5.83 -12.68
C VAL A 26 2.23 6.55 -13.37
N LEU A 27 2.25 7.89 -13.37
CA LEU A 27 1.22 8.70 -14.03
C LEU A 27 1.26 8.57 -15.56
N GLY A 28 2.47 8.50 -16.14
CA GLY A 28 2.69 8.34 -17.58
C GLY A 28 2.20 7.00 -18.13
N THR A 29 2.21 5.95 -17.30
CA THR A 29 1.63 4.63 -17.63
C THR A 29 0.11 4.57 -17.47
N GLY A 30 -0.54 5.70 -17.15
CA GLY A 30 -1.97 5.75 -16.85
C GLY A 30 -2.35 5.19 -15.47
N GLY A 31 -1.34 4.98 -14.60
CA GLY A 31 -1.54 4.54 -13.23
C GLY A 31 -2.01 5.68 -12.32
N ARG A 32 -2.59 5.32 -11.19
CA ARG A 32 -3.09 6.25 -10.18
C ARG A 32 -2.30 6.11 -8.89
N ILE A 33 -1.85 7.23 -8.34
CA ILE A 33 -1.25 7.25 -7.01
C ILE A 33 -2.38 7.29 -5.98
N GLU A 34 -2.42 6.29 -5.11
CA GLU A 34 -3.41 6.21 -4.02
C GLU A 34 -2.87 6.87 -2.75
N MET A 35 -1.58 6.68 -2.47
CA MET A 35 -0.95 7.19 -1.25
C MET A 35 0.55 7.35 -1.43
N VAL A 36 1.11 8.37 -0.78
CA VAL A 36 2.55 8.53 -0.60
C VAL A 36 2.79 8.67 0.90
N THR A 37 3.59 7.77 1.48
CA THR A 37 3.93 7.78 2.91
C THR A 37 5.40 7.46 3.12
N GLY A 38 6.16 8.45 3.58
CA GLY A 38 7.61 8.35 3.72
C GLY A 38 8.28 7.93 2.41
N LYS A 39 8.97 6.78 2.44
CA LYS A 39 9.63 6.17 1.27
C LYS A 39 8.80 5.07 0.61
N THR A 40 7.49 5.08 0.80
CA THR A 40 6.56 4.10 0.21
C THR A 40 5.49 4.83 -0.58
N ILE A 41 5.25 4.37 -1.79
CA ILE A 41 4.20 4.85 -2.67
C ILE A 41 3.26 3.67 -2.93
N ILE A 42 1.97 3.89 -2.76
CA ILE A 42 0.92 2.95 -3.15
C ILE A 42 0.27 3.51 -4.41
N ALA A 43 0.29 2.71 -5.46
CA ALA A 43 -0.28 3.10 -6.74
C ALA A 43 -1.01 1.94 -7.39
N SER A 44 -2.16 2.21 -8.01
CA SER A 44 -2.82 1.27 -8.90
C SER A 44 -2.23 1.45 -10.30
N LEU A 45 -1.66 0.41 -10.87
CA LEU A 45 -1.17 0.41 -12.24
C LEU A 45 -1.45 -0.91 -12.94
N ASP A 46 -1.45 -0.88 -14.27
CA ASP A 46 -1.50 -2.08 -15.09
C ASP A 46 -0.21 -2.88 -14.91
N SER A 47 -0.35 -4.16 -14.63
CA SER A 47 0.76 -5.08 -14.35
C SER A 47 1.77 -5.20 -15.49
N ASN A 48 1.40 -4.87 -16.74
CA ASN A 48 2.33 -4.79 -17.87
C ASN A 48 3.41 -3.72 -17.68
N TYR A 49 3.12 -2.66 -16.92
CA TYR A 49 4.06 -1.57 -16.65
C TYR A 49 4.82 -1.75 -15.33
N ALA A 50 4.56 -2.82 -14.57
CA ALA A 50 5.23 -3.06 -13.28
C ALA A 50 6.75 -3.22 -13.44
N GLU A 51 7.22 -3.87 -14.51
CA GLU A 51 8.64 -3.97 -14.88
C GLU A 51 9.30 -2.61 -15.08
N LEU A 52 8.57 -1.66 -15.68
CA LEU A 52 9.07 -0.33 -15.99
C LEU A 52 9.24 0.48 -14.69
N VAL A 53 8.25 0.40 -13.79
CA VAL A 53 8.36 1.01 -12.45
C VAL A 53 9.51 0.39 -11.65
N LYS A 54 9.68 -0.94 -11.67
CA LYS A 54 10.80 -1.62 -10.99
C LYS A 54 12.18 -1.14 -11.45
N LYS A 55 12.34 -0.88 -12.74
CA LYS A 55 13.61 -0.42 -13.35
C LYS A 55 13.85 1.08 -13.19
N THR A 56 12.89 1.82 -12.64
CA THR A 56 13.01 3.28 -12.48
C THR A 56 14.06 3.62 -11.42
N PRO A 57 15.00 4.54 -11.69
CA PRO A 57 16.00 4.95 -10.73
C PRO A 57 15.38 5.46 -9.41
N GLY A 58 15.92 4.99 -8.29
CA GLY A 58 15.42 5.32 -6.95
C GLY A 58 14.33 4.39 -6.43
N VAL A 59 13.89 3.38 -7.19
CA VAL A 59 13.04 2.29 -6.68
C VAL A 59 13.92 1.22 -6.05
N ALA A 60 13.64 0.86 -4.79
CA ALA A 60 14.25 -0.29 -4.12
C ALA A 60 13.45 -1.57 -4.36
N LEU A 61 12.12 -1.47 -4.38
CA LEU A 61 11.23 -2.60 -4.61
C LEU A 61 9.91 -2.10 -5.20
N ALA A 62 9.34 -2.84 -6.15
CA ALA A 62 7.96 -2.64 -6.56
C ALA A 62 7.28 -3.98 -6.76
N GLY A 63 6.06 -4.14 -6.26
CA GLY A 63 5.32 -5.39 -6.39
C GLY A 63 3.83 -5.22 -6.15
N GLY A 64 3.04 -6.06 -6.82
CA GLY A 64 1.59 -6.14 -6.62
C GLY A 64 1.29 -6.54 -5.18
N ILE A 65 0.33 -5.85 -4.57
CA ILE A 65 -0.15 -6.17 -3.23
C ILE A 65 -1.60 -6.60 -3.30
N SER A 66 -1.97 -7.59 -2.50
CA SER A 66 -3.37 -7.94 -2.28
C SER A 66 -3.73 -7.52 -0.86
N PHE A 67 -4.61 -6.52 -0.72
CA PHE A 67 -5.23 -6.21 0.56
C PHE A 67 -6.22 -7.31 0.94
N ARG A 68 -5.73 -8.48 1.35
CA ARG A 68 -6.55 -9.43 2.09
C ARG A 68 -6.78 -8.82 3.46
N GLY A 69 -7.96 -8.22 3.67
CA GLY A 69 -8.35 -7.67 4.96
C GLY A 69 -8.04 -8.69 6.06
N ARG A 70 -7.22 -8.29 7.05
CA ARG A 70 -6.98 -9.16 8.20
C ARG A 70 -8.30 -9.29 8.95
N LYS A 71 -8.76 -10.51 9.20
CA LYS A 71 -9.85 -10.75 10.15
C LYS A 71 -9.31 -10.41 11.54
N ILE A 72 -9.62 -9.20 12.03
CA ILE A 72 -9.32 -8.81 13.40
C ILE A 72 -10.41 -9.43 14.30
N PRO A 73 -10.06 -10.31 15.25
CA PRO A 73 -11.05 -10.88 16.16
C PRO A 73 -11.64 -9.77 17.02
N LYS A 74 -12.95 -9.55 16.93
CA LYS A 74 -13.67 -8.59 17.76
C LYS A 74 -13.89 -9.21 19.15
N ILE A 75 -13.16 -8.74 20.15
CA ILE A 75 -13.38 -9.15 21.55
C ILE A 75 -14.57 -8.36 22.08
N ILE A 76 -15.70 -9.04 22.28
CA ILE A 76 -16.90 -8.47 22.92
C ILE A 76 -16.84 -8.92 24.39
N LYS A 77 -16.61 -7.97 25.32
CA LYS A 77 -16.72 -8.27 26.76
C LYS A 77 -18.19 -8.53 27.08
N LYS A 78 -18.52 -9.74 27.52
CA LYS A 78 -19.79 -10.01 28.21
C LYS A 78 -19.67 -9.46 29.63
N VAL A 79 -20.57 -8.56 30.00
CA VAL A 79 -20.71 -8.12 31.39
C VAL A 79 -21.19 -9.32 32.18
N SER A 80 -20.45 -9.68 33.24
CA SER A 80 -20.78 -10.78 34.14
C SER A 80 -22.12 -10.47 34.80
N ASP A 81 -23.04 -11.44 34.83
CA ASP A 81 -24.30 -11.32 35.55
C ASP A 81 -24.03 -11.00 37.03
N GLU A 82 -24.46 -9.81 37.47
CA GLU A 82 -24.54 -9.48 38.88
C GLU A 82 -25.58 -10.42 39.50
N LYS A 83 -25.11 -11.38 40.30
CA LYS A 83 -25.99 -12.16 41.18
C LYS A 83 -26.72 -11.18 42.10
N GLN A 84 -28.02 -10.97 41.84
CA GLN A 84 -28.94 -10.42 42.83
C GLN A 84 -28.92 -11.32 44.06
N ALA A 85 -28.36 -10.81 45.16
CA ALA A 85 -28.59 -11.37 46.49
C ALA A 85 -29.95 -10.84 46.95
N GLU A 86 -30.99 -11.66 46.80
CA GLU A 86 -32.29 -11.41 47.44
C GLU A 86 -32.16 -11.64 48.95
N SER A 87 -32.65 -10.66 49.72
CA SER A 87 -32.76 -10.67 51.18
C SER A 87 -34.13 -11.20 51.63
#